data_AF-A0A6F8TAP9-F1
#
_entry.id   AF-A0A6F8TAP9-F1
#
_cell.length_a   1.000
_cell.length_b   1.000
_cell.length_c   1.000
_cell.angle_alpha   90.00
_cell.angle_beta   90.00
_cell.angle_gamma   90.00
#
_symmetry.space_group_name_H-M   'P 1'
#
loop_
_entity.id
_entity.type
_entity.pdbx_description
1 polymer ?
#
loop_
_entity_poly.entity_id
_entity_poly.type
_entity_poly.pdbx_seq_one_letter_code
_entity_poly.pdbx_strand_id
1 'polypeptide(L)'
;MKYKIKEVRFTHTFYHATAEANVASILERGLLISQRGTNPFGLDYDIDYKKIYGSEKAMQHDKPPSIHLTEDFKIAIDYQQRIQQSHNQPALILKITTDSRKDILKPDSEDAKAYICLNNIERERISVSDNQNSLANDSDASEYPDEEEVLDNCSSTMSF
;
A
#
# COMPACT_ATOMS: atom_id res chain seq x y z
N MET A 1 -41.87 5.31 -28.46
CA MET A 1 -40.41 5.06 -28.52
C MET A 1 -39.88 4.90 -27.11
N LYS A 2 -39.27 3.74 -26.77
CA LYS A 2 -38.57 3.55 -25.48
C LYS A 2 -37.09 3.83 -25.70
N TYR A 3 -36.57 4.91 -25.13
CA TYR A 3 -35.14 5.18 -25.14
C TYR A 3 -34.46 4.18 -24.19
N LYS A 4 -33.63 3.28 -24.73
CA LYS A 4 -32.69 2.50 -23.92
C LYS A 4 -31.56 3.44 -23.52
N ILE A 5 -31.65 4.00 -22.31
CA ILE A 5 -30.51 4.68 -21.70
C ILE A 5 -29.44 3.62 -21.50
N LYS A 6 -28.32 3.71 -22.21
CA LYS A 6 -27.12 2.93 -21.88
C LYS A 6 -26.58 3.51 -20.58
N GLU A 7 -26.70 2.77 -19.47
CA GLU A 7 -25.99 3.13 -18.25
C GLU A 7 -24.49 3.17 -18.54
N VAL A 8 -23.88 4.35 -18.37
CA VAL A 8 -22.43 4.50 -18.42
C VAL A 8 -21.88 3.99 -17.09
N ARG A 9 -21.05 2.96 -17.13
CA ARG A 9 -20.35 2.42 -15.96
C ARG A 9 -18.97 3.08 -15.88
N PHE A 10 -18.68 3.72 -14.76
CA PHE A 10 -17.34 4.24 -14.47
C PHE A 10 -16.63 3.27 -13.54
N THR A 11 -15.68 2.53 -14.10
CA THR A 11 -14.78 1.64 -13.36
C THR A 11 -13.46 2.33 -13.12
N HIS A 12 -12.94 2.24 -11.89
CA HIS A 12 -11.64 2.81 -11.53
C HIS A 12 -10.71 1.70 -11.05
N THR A 13 -9.41 1.86 -11.30
CA THR A 13 -8.39 0.93 -10.85
C THR A 13 -7.74 1.48 -9.59
N PHE A 14 -7.69 0.65 -8.56
CA PHE A 14 -7.04 0.90 -7.28
C PHE A 14 -6.03 -0.22 -6.98
N TYR A 15 -5.21 0.02 -5.97
CA TYR A 15 -4.21 -0.92 -5.47
C TYR A 15 -4.42 -1.20 -3.99
N HIS A 16 -4.14 -2.43 -3.58
CA HIS A 16 -4.24 -2.91 -2.20
C HIS A 16 -3.04 -3.80 -1.86
N ALA A 17 -2.30 -3.43 -0.83
CA ALA A 17 -1.22 -4.27 -0.32
C ALA A 17 -1.77 -5.31 0.68
N THR A 18 -1.30 -6.55 0.57
CA THR A 18 -1.67 -7.64 1.49
C THR A 18 -0.49 -8.60 1.67
N ALA A 19 -0.44 -9.32 2.79
CA ALA A 19 0.45 -10.47 2.93
C ALA A 19 0.13 -11.54 1.87
N GLU A 20 1.17 -12.22 1.38
CA GLU A 20 1.08 -13.30 0.39
C GLU A 20 0.18 -14.45 0.88
N ALA A 21 0.27 -14.76 2.18
CA ALA A 21 -0.56 -15.77 2.84
C ALA A 21 -2.08 -15.55 2.68
N ASN A 22 -2.52 -14.30 2.47
CA ASN A 22 -3.94 -14.00 2.28
C ASN A 22 -4.41 -14.20 0.83
N VAL A 23 -3.50 -14.19 -0.15
CA VAL A 23 -3.84 -14.03 -1.57
C VAL A 23 -4.74 -15.14 -2.07
N ALA A 24 -4.46 -16.40 -1.74
CA ALA A 24 -5.30 -17.53 -2.14
C ALA A 24 -6.75 -17.32 -1.67
N SER A 25 -6.94 -16.93 -0.41
CA SER A 25 -8.28 -16.68 0.15
C SER A 25 -8.98 -15.49 -0.49
N ILE A 26 -8.24 -14.42 -0.83
CA ILE A 26 -8.77 -13.22 -1.45
C ILE A 26 -9.21 -13.51 -2.90
N LEU A 27 -8.42 -14.27 -3.64
CA LEU A 27 -8.77 -14.66 -5.02
C LEU A 27 -9.94 -15.66 -5.05
N GLU A 28 -10.15 -16.42 -3.98
CA GLU A 28 -11.29 -17.33 -3.86
C GLU A 28 -12.58 -16.62 -3.42
N ARG A 29 -12.50 -15.71 -2.44
CA ARG A 29 -13.65 -15.18 -1.68
C ARG A 29 -13.84 -13.66 -1.79
N GLY A 30 -12.86 -12.95 -2.35
CA GLY A 30 -12.83 -11.49 -2.39
C GLY A 30 -12.16 -10.87 -1.16
N LEU A 31 -12.11 -9.54 -1.14
CA LEU A 31 -11.73 -8.78 0.06
C LEU A 31 -12.98 -8.56 0.91
N LEU A 32 -12.91 -8.98 2.17
CA LEU A 32 -14.04 -8.95 3.10
C LEU A 32 -13.77 -7.92 4.20
N ILE A 33 -14.68 -6.96 4.41
CA ILE A 33 -14.53 -5.92 5.44
C ILE A 33 -14.44 -6.52 6.85
N SER A 34 -15.04 -7.69 7.06
CA SER A 34 -15.04 -8.41 8.35
C SER A 34 -13.65 -8.94 8.75
N GLN A 35 -12.69 -8.95 7.83
CA GLN A 35 -11.31 -9.36 8.11
C GLN A 35 -10.47 -8.24 8.75
N ARG A 36 -10.96 -7.00 8.77
CA ARG A 36 -10.27 -5.89 9.45
C ARG A 36 -10.20 -6.17 10.95
N GLY A 37 -9.01 -6.00 11.54
CA GLY A 37 -8.74 -6.25 12.96
C GLY A 37 -8.65 -7.73 13.36
N THR A 38 -9.07 -8.67 12.51
CA THR A 38 -9.07 -10.11 12.81
C THR A 38 -8.11 -10.91 11.94
N ASN A 39 -7.71 -10.39 10.77
CA ASN A 39 -6.69 -11.00 9.94
C ASN A 39 -5.31 -10.87 10.61
N PRO A 40 -4.64 -11.98 10.96
CA PRO A 40 -3.36 -11.96 11.68
C PRO A 40 -2.22 -11.27 10.92
N PHE A 41 -2.38 -11.06 9.61
CA PHE A 41 -1.38 -10.41 8.75
C PHE A 41 -1.80 -8.99 8.31
N GLY A 42 -2.91 -8.47 8.84
CA GLY A 42 -3.36 -7.10 8.59
C GLY A 42 -2.57 -6.09 9.41
N LEU A 43 -2.38 -4.87 8.90
CA LEU A 43 -1.73 -3.80 9.69
C LEU A 43 -2.57 -3.40 10.91
N ASP A 44 -3.88 -3.62 10.88
CA ASP A 44 -4.80 -3.33 11.99
C ASP A 44 -4.97 -4.50 12.97
N TYR A 45 -4.25 -5.60 12.81
CA TYR A 45 -4.42 -6.78 13.64
C TYR A 45 -4.01 -6.52 15.09
N ASP A 46 -4.92 -6.80 16.03
CA ASP A 46 -4.70 -6.67 17.48
C ASP A 46 -4.23 -5.27 17.93
N ILE A 47 -4.53 -4.23 17.15
CA ILE A 47 -4.19 -2.85 17.51
C ILE A 47 -5.20 -2.29 18.52
N ASP A 48 -4.72 -2.00 19.72
CA ASP A 48 -5.44 -1.19 20.72
C ASP A 48 -5.20 0.32 20.45
N TYR A 49 -6.04 0.89 19.60
CA TYR A 49 -6.02 2.32 19.28
C TYR A 49 -6.17 3.23 20.50
N LYS A 50 -6.89 2.79 21.54
CA LYS A 50 -7.08 3.56 22.78
C LYS A 50 -5.80 3.63 23.58
N LYS A 51 -5.03 2.55 23.63
CA LYS A 51 -3.71 2.51 24.27
C LYS A 51 -2.68 3.38 23.53
N ILE A 52 -2.73 3.42 22.19
CA ILE A 52 -1.75 4.18 21.38
C ILE A 52 -2.03 5.68 21.43
N TYR A 53 -3.29 6.10 21.25
CA TYR A 53 -3.64 7.51 21.03
C TYR A 53 -4.33 8.18 22.22
N GLY A 54 -4.77 7.42 23.23
CA GLY A 54 -5.60 7.92 24.33
C GLY A 54 -7.07 8.14 23.90
N SER A 55 -8.00 8.18 24.87
CA SER A 55 -9.45 8.08 24.63
C SER A 55 -10.03 9.10 23.63
N GLU A 56 -9.63 10.38 23.69
CA GLU A 56 -10.19 11.43 22.82
C GLU A 56 -9.71 11.34 21.37
N LYS A 57 -8.42 11.01 21.15
CA LYS A 57 -7.87 10.85 19.79
C LYS A 57 -8.20 9.48 19.20
N ALA A 58 -8.34 8.44 20.03
CA ALA A 58 -8.72 7.12 19.57
C ALA A 58 -10.09 7.12 18.86
N MET A 59 -11.04 7.96 19.29
CA MET A 59 -12.33 8.12 18.60
C MET A 59 -12.19 8.66 17.17
N GLN A 60 -11.10 9.39 16.86
CA GLN A 60 -10.81 9.88 15.51
C GLN A 60 -10.18 8.79 14.63
N HIS A 61 -9.58 7.77 15.25
CA HIS A 61 -8.95 6.61 14.58
C HIS A 61 -9.86 5.38 14.54
N ASP A 62 -11.03 5.44 15.19
CA ASP A 62 -12.04 4.38 15.17
C ASP A 62 -12.76 4.36 13.81
N LYS A 63 -12.04 3.92 12.78
CA LYS A 63 -12.58 3.73 11.44
C LYS A 63 -13.55 2.54 11.47
N PRO A 64 -14.67 2.58 10.71
CA PRO A 64 -15.49 1.38 10.53
C PRO A 64 -14.68 0.26 9.86
N PRO A 65 -15.08 -1.02 10.00
CA PRO A 65 -14.54 -2.11 9.20
C PRO A 65 -14.56 -1.75 7.72
N SER A 66 -13.40 -1.75 7.08
CA SER A 66 -13.22 -1.19 5.74
C SER A 66 -12.01 -1.81 5.05
N ILE A 67 -11.95 -1.67 3.73
CA ILE A 67 -10.84 -2.09 2.90
C ILE A 67 -10.11 -0.84 2.41
N HIS A 68 -8.82 -0.75 2.71
CA HIS A 68 -7.97 0.34 2.27
C HIS A 68 -7.57 0.16 0.80
N LEU A 69 -7.73 1.21 -0.01
CA LEU A 69 -7.43 1.26 -1.43
C LEU A 69 -6.66 2.55 -1.75
N THR A 70 -5.71 2.51 -2.68
CA THR A 70 -5.02 3.71 -3.17
C THR A 70 -4.99 3.75 -4.68
N GLU A 71 -5.04 4.93 -5.28
CA GLU A 71 -4.84 5.13 -6.73
C GLU A 71 -3.35 5.16 -7.09
N ASP A 72 -2.47 5.42 -6.11
CA ASP A 72 -1.03 5.60 -6.30
C ASP A 72 -0.29 4.29 -6.00
N PHE A 73 0.33 3.69 -7.02
CA PHE A 73 1.06 2.43 -6.87
C PHE A 73 2.24 2.56 -5.89
N LYS A 74 2.85 3.75 -5.77
CA LYS A 74 3.97 3.97 -4.83
C LYS A 74 3.51 3.84 -3.38
N ILE A 75 2.32 4.34 -3.08
CA ILE A 75 1.72 4.20 -1.74
C ILE A 75 1.43 2.73 -1.43
N ALA A 76 0.96 1.96 -2.41
CA ALA A 76 0.76 0.52 -2.23
C ALA A 76 2.08 -0.22 -1.93
N ILE A 77 3.20 0.21 -2.50
CA ILE A 77 4.54 -0.31 -2.16
C ILE A 77 4.90 0.02 -0.71
N ASP A 78 4.66 1.25 -0.25
CA ASP A 78 4.94 1.62 1.15
C ASP A 78 4.15 0.74 2.12
N TYR A 79 2.87 0.46 1.84
CA TYR A 79 2.07 -0.46 2.64
C TYR A 79 2.54 -1.91 2.56
N GLN A 80 2.98 -2.37 1.38
CA GLN A 80 3.57 -3.70 1.21
C GLN A 80 4.79 -3.88 2.12
N GLN A 81 5.69 -2.90 2.14
CA GLN A 81 6.88 -2.90 3.00
C GLN A 81 6.51 -2.92 4.49
N ARG A 82 5.52 -2.12 4.91
CA ARG A 82 5.03 -2.12 6.29
C ARG A 82 4.49 -3.49 6.71
N ILE A 83 3.70 -4.15 5.86
CA ILE A 83 3.18 -5.50 6.14
C ILE A 83 4.34 -6.49 6.30
N GLN A 84 5.33 -6.44 5.40
CA GLN A 84 6.51 -7.29 5.49
C GLN A 84 7.27 -7.08 6.81
N GLN A 85 7.47 -5.83 7.22
CA GLN A 85 8.16 -5.47 8.46
C GLN A 85 7.37 -5.88 9.71
N SER A 86 6.06 -5.66 9.74
CA SER A 86 5.22 -5.96 10.91
C SER A 86 5.05 -7.46 11.15
N HIS A 87 4.95 -8.25 10.08
CA HIS A 87 4.56 -9.66 10.16
C HIS A 87 5.68 -10.64 9.79
N ASN A 88 6.82 -10.15 9.30
CA ASN A 88 7.92 -10.96 8.79
C ASN A 88 7.45 -12.02 7.76
N GLN A 89 6.56 -11.59 6.86
CA GLN A 89 5.98 -12.41 5.79
C GLN A 89 6.10 -11.67 4.46
N PRO A 90 6.27 -12.36 3.33
CA PRO A 90 6.13 -11.73 2.02
C PRO A 90 4.78 -11.04 1.89
N ALA A 91 4.77 -9.91 1.21
CA ALA A 91 3.57 -9.15 0.88
C ALA A 91 3.55 -8.82 -0.60
N LEU A 92 2.36 -8.67 -1.15
CA LEU A 92 2.09 -8.48 -2.57
C LEU A 92 1.10 -7.33 -2.75
N ILE A 93 1.11 -6.72 -3.94
CA ILE A 93 0.13 -5.70 -4.32
C ILE A 93 -0.91 -6.32 -5.25
N LEU A 94 -2.17 -6.16 -4.88
CA LEU A 94 -3.32 -6.50 -5.68
C LEU A 94 -3.81 -5.28 -6.46
N LYS A 95 -4.24 -5.50 -7.70
CA LYS A 95 -4.96 -4.54 -8.53
C LYS A 95 -6.46 -4.81 -8.41
N ILE A 96 -7.20 -3.77 -8.07
CA ILE A 96 -8.61 -3.82 -7.72
C ILE A 96 -9.40 -2.94 -8.68
N THR A 97 -10.42 -3.48 -9.32
CA THR A 97 -11.33 -2.69 -10.16
C THR A 97 -12.61 -2.37 -9.39
N THR A 98 -12.84 -1.09 -9.08
CA THR A 98 -14.06 -0.66 -8.39
C THR A 98 -15.16 -0.26 -9.37
N ASP A 99 -16.42 -0.46 -8.98
CA ASP A 99 -17.63 0.02 -9.68
C ASP A 99 -18.30 1.07 -8.78
N SER A 100 -18.33 2.32 -9.23
CA SER A 100 -18.91 3.47 -8.51
C SER A 100 -20.36 3.30 -8.07
N ARG A 101 -21.10 2.32 -8.61
CA ARG A 101 -22.47 2.00 -8.21
C ARG A 101 -22.54 0.92 -7.13
N LYS A 102 -21.51 0.09 -7.02
CA LYS A 102 -21.42 -1.01 -6.03
C LYS A 102 -20.58 -0.63 -4.81
N ASP A 103 -19.52 0.15 -5.01
CA ASP A 103 -18.52 0.39 -3.98
C ASP A 103 -18.71 1.78 -3.37
N ILE A 104 -18.87 1.81 -2.05
CA ILE A 104 -18.93 3.06 -1.28
C ILE A 104 -17.50 3.42 -0.88
N LEU A 105 -16.87 4.27 -1.68
CA LEU A 105 -15.55 4.82 -1.42
C LEU A 105 -15.66 6.13 -0.65
N LYS A 106 -14.86 6.28 0.41
CA LYS A 106 -14.68 7.55 1.13
C LYS A 106 -13.18 7.86 1.21
N PRO A 107 -12.77 9.13 1.16
CA PRO A 107 -11.38 9.48 1.40
C PRO A 107 -10.90 8.94 2.75
N ASP A 108 -9.67 8.42 2.80
CA ASP A 108 -9.05 8.06 4.07
C ASP A 108 -8.59 9.33 4.81
N SER A 109 -8.91 9.45 6.09
CA SER A 109 -8.50 10.57 6.93
C SER A 109 -7.01 10.58 7.27
N GLU A 110 -6.33 9.43 7.14
CA GLU A 110 -4.91 9.24 7.46
C GLU A 110 -4.00 9.35 6.23
N ASP A 111 -4.56 9.19 5.02
CA ASP A 111 -3.82 9.30 3.76
C ASP A 111 -4.69 9.97 2.68
N ALA A 112 -4.28 11.18 2.28
CA ALA A 112 -5.00 12.01 1.32
C ALA A 112 -5.07 11.41 -0.10
N LYS A 113 -4.26 10.40 -0.41
CA LYS A 113 -4.26 9.68 -1.69
C LYS A 113 -4.83 8.27 -1.55
N ALA A 114 -5.48 7.97 -0.44
CA ALA A 114 -6.14 6.72 -0.21
C ALA A 114 -7.63 6.89 0.06
N TYR A 115 -8.33 5.77 -0.10
CA TYR A 115 -9.76 5.65 0.08
C TYR A 115 -10.04 4.41 0.92
N ILE A 116 -11.10 4.49 1.71
CA ILE A 116 -11.69 3.34 2.38
C ILE A 116 -12.92 2.88 1.60
N CYS A 117 -12.98 1.60 1.29
CA CYS A 117 -14.17 0.94 0.78
C CYS A 117 -14.94 0.32 1.95
N LEU A 118 -16.22 0.68 2.06
CA LEU A 118 -17.10 0.17 3.13
C LEU A 118 -17.86 -1.12 2.73
N ASN A 119 -17.66 -1.59 1.50
CA ASN A 119 -18.29 -2.80 0.97
C ASN A 119 -17.23 -3.87 0.67
N ASN A 120 -17.65 -5.13 0.70
CA ASN A 120 -16.80 -6.23 0.23
C ASN A 120 -16.47 -6.06 -1.26
N ILE A 121 -15.28 -6.50 -1.64
CA ILE A 121 -14.84 -6.49 -3.04
C ILE A 121 -14.86 -7.92 -3.57
N GLU A 122 -15.70 -8.16 -4.58
CA GLU A 122 -15.89 -9.46 -5.22
C GLU A 122 -14.59 -9.92 -5.91
N ARG A 123 -14.29 -11.21 -5.85
CA ARG A 123 -13.03 -11.79 -6.36
C ARG A 123 -12.77 -11.52 -7.84
N GLU A 124 -13.82 -11.42 -8.67
CA GLU A 124 -13.73 -11.18 -10.11
C GLU A 124 -13.13 -9.81 -10.44
N ARG A 125 -13.02 -8.93 -9.43
CA ARG A 125 -12.49 -7.57 -9.54
C ARG A 125 -11.06 -7.44 -9.04
N ILE A 126 -10.44 -8.56 -8.66
CA ILE A 126 -9.14 -8.62 -7.99
C ILE A 126 -8.17 -9.41 -8.86
N SER A 127 -6.99 -8.85 -9.06
CA SER A 127 -5.88 -9.52 -9.73
C SER A 127 -4.58 -9.20 -9.01
N VAL A 128 -3.58 -10.06 -9.12
CA VAL A 128 -2.22 -9.75 -8.64
C VAL A 128 -1.59 -8.78 -9.63
N SER A 129 -0.91 -7.73 -9.13
CA SER A 129 -0.25 -6.76 -10.00
C SER A 129 1.03 -7.35 -10.60
N ASP A 130 1.17 -7.31 -11.92
CA ASP A 130 2.35 -7.81 -12.65
C ASP A 130 3.62 -6.95 -12.42
N ASN A 131 3.46 -5.72 -11.93
CA ASN A 131 4.53 -4.71 -11.81
C ASN A 131 5.45 -4.86 -10.58
N GLN A 132 5.48 -6.03 -9.92
CA GLN A 132 6.31 -6.21 -8.72
C GLN A 132 7.81 -6.23 -9.02
N ASN A 133 8.23 -6.52 -10.25
CA ASN A 133 9.64 -6.63 -10.64
C ASN A 133 10.24 -5.36 -11.28
N SER A 134 9.44 -4.36 -11.62
CA SER A 134 9.90 -3.20 -12.43
C SER A 134 10.50 -2.04 -11.61
N LEU A 135 10.53 -2.11 -10.28
CA LEU A 135 11.10 -1.07 -9.42
C LEU A 135 12.36 -1.50 -8.65
N ALA A 136 12.81 -2.75 -8.83
CA ALA A 136 14.08 -3.22 -8.27
C ALA A 136 15.31 -2.85 -9.14
N ASN A 137 15.10 -2.26 -10.33
CA ASN A 137 16.17 -1.98 -11.30
C ASN A 137 16.43 -0.49 -11.58
N ASP A 138 15.74 0.44 -10.93
CA ASP A 138 15.95 1.90 -11.12
C ASP A 138 16.77 2.53 -9.98
N SER A 139 17.56 1.75 -9.24
CA SER A 139 18.50 2.25 -8.23
C SER A 139 19.94 1.80 -8.50
N ASP A 140 20.33 1.67 -9.77
CA ASP A 140 21.73 1.54 -10.17
C ASP A 140 22.03 2.45 -11.36
N ALA A 141 22.01 3.76 -11.08
CA ALA A 141 22.74 4.74 -11.86
C ALA A 141 23.77 5.36 -10.92
N SER A 142 24.84 4.59 -10.73
CA SER A 142 26.14 5.04 -10.23
C SER A 142 26.72 6.08 -11.19
N GLU A 143 26.85 7.32 -10.73
CA GLU A 143 27.72 8.31 -11.36
C GLU A 143 28.23 9.30 -10.30
N TYR A 144 29.09 8.80 -9.41
CA TYR A 144 30.11 9.65 -8.81
C TYR A 144 31.41 9.35 -9.56
N PRO A 145 32.02 10.34 -10.24
CA PRO A 145 33.32 10.11 -10.84
C PRO A 145 34.36 9.87 -9.74
N ASP A 146 35.11 8.79 -9.92
CA ASP A 146 36.37 8.53 -9.25
C ASP A 146 37.38 9.65 -9.55
N GLU A 147 38.42 9.68 -8.70
CA GLU A 147 39.72 10.38 -8.84
C GLU A 147 39.75 11.81 -8.25
N GLU A 148 40.69 12.23 -7.38
CA GLU A 148 42.07 11.78 -7.13
C GLU A 148 42.49 11.99 -5.66
N GLU A 149 43.31 11.06 -5.15
CA GLU A 149 44.24 11.32 -4.06
C GLU A 149 45.22 12.44 -4.46
N VAL A 150 45.32 13.50 -3.65
CA VAL A 150 46.51 14.36 -3.66
C VAL A 150 47.19 14.22 -2.30
N LEU A 151 48.03 13.20 -2.21
CA LEU A 151 49.15 13.18 -1.28
C LEU A 151 50.22 14.08 -1.85
N ASP A 152 50.42 15.27 -1.28
CA ASP A 152 51.62 16.05 -1.54
C ASP A 152 52.50 16.12 -0.28
N ASN A 153 53.65 15.49 -0.45
CA ASN A 153 54.64 15.16 0.55
C ASN A 153 55.80 16.15 0.33
N CYS A 154 55.90 17.21 1.12
CA CYS A 154 57.06 18.10 1.08
C CYS A 154 57.95 17.86 2.30
N SER A 155 59.01 17.10 2.02
CA SER A 155 60.16 16.80 2.87
C SER A 155 61.06 18.01 3.09
N SER A 156 61.48 18.20 4.35
CA SER A 156 62.82 18.60 4.83
C SER A 156 63.52 19.88 4.33
N THR A 157 63.91 20.75 5.27
CA THR A 157 65.34 21.08 5.52
C THR A 157 65.59 21.62 6.93
N MET A 158 66.84 21.42 7.37
CA MET A 158 67.45 21.49 8.70
C MET A 158 67.56 22.86 9.39
N SER A 159 67.69 22.77 10.72
CA SER A 159 68.58 23.47 11.67
C SER A 159 69.18 24.85 11.33
N PHE A 160 69.00 25.79 12.25
CA PHE A 160 70.07 26.47 13.01
C PHE A 160 69.55 26.87 14.39
#